data_AF-A0A392SMT7-F1
#
_entry.id   AF-A0A392SMT7-F1
#
_cell.length_a   1.000
_cell.length_b   1.000
_cell.length_c   1.000
_cell.angle_alpha   90.00
_cell.angle_beta   90.00
_cell.angle_gamma   90.00
#
_symmetry.space_group_name_H-M   'P 1'
#
loop_
_entity.id
_entity.type
_entity.pdbx_description
1 polymer ?
#
loop_
_entity_poly.entity_id
_entity_poly.type
_entity_poly.pdbx_seq_one_letter_code
_entity_poly.pdbx_strand_id
1 'polypeptide(L)' 'MASLFICAYAAIDHSDGAGMNLMDIKAKAWSKVALEATATDLESKLGNLAPAYGVA' A
#
# COMPACT_ATOMS: atom_id res chain seq x y z
N MET A 1 5.99 -5.43 9.42
CA MET A 1 6.14 -6.52 10.43
C MET A 1 4.94 -7.47 10.45
N ALA A 2 3.70 -6.99 10.24
CA ALA A 2 2.47 -7.79 10.32
C ALA A 2 2.52 -9.14 9.57
N SER A 3 3.04 -9.16 8.34
CA SER A 3 3.12 -10.36 7.49
C SER A 3 3.78 -11.58 8.17
N LEU A 4 4.78 -11.35 9.02
CA LEU A 4 5.48 -12.42 9.73
C LEU A 4 4.60 -13.08 10.79
N PHE A 5 3.74 -12.30 11.46
CA PHE A 5 2.87 -12.82 12.53
C PHE A 5 1.66 -13.59 11.97
N ILE A 6 1.18 -13.21 10.80
CA ILE A 6 0.06 -13.90 10.13
C ILE A 6 0.52 -14.97 9.13
N CYS A 7 1.84 -15.12 8.92
CA CYS A 7 2.43 -16.02 7.91
C CYS A 7 1.86 -15.83 6.48
N ALA A 8 1.47 -14.59 6.15
CA ALA A 8 0.85 -14.22 4.89
C ALA A 8 1.22 -12.78 4.52
N TYR A 9 0.92 -12.34 3.29
CA TYR A 9 1.20 -10.97 2.87
C TYR A 9 0.15 -10.01 3.47
N ALA A 10 0.52 -9.25 4.50
CA ALA A 10 -0.33 -8.22 5.07
C ALA A 10 -0.35 -6.98 4.17
N ALA A 11 -1.53 -6.38 4.01
CA ALA A 11 -1.70 -5.11 3.29
C ALA A 11 -0.94 -3.96 3.98
N ILE A 12 -0.47 -3.00 3.19
CA ILE A 12 0.07 -1.73 3.68
C ILE A 12 -1.10 -0.86 4.14
N ASP A 13 -1.00 -0.27 5.32
CA ASP A 13 -2.05 0.60 5.80
C ASP A 13 -1.93 2.04 5.26
N HIS A 14 -3.03 2.80 5.28
CA HIS A 14 -3.06 4.17 4.79
C HIS A 14 -2.04 5.12 5.44
N SER A 15 -1.69 4.89 6.71
CA SER A 15 -0.72 5.74 7.42
C SER A 15 0.70 5.45 6.96
N ASP A 16 1.07 4.18 6.81
CA ASP A 16 2.39 3.77 6.31
C ASP A 16 2.54 4.09 4.82
N GLY A 17 1.50 3.83 4.02
CA GLY A 17 1.46 4.12 2.58
C GLY A 17 1.63 5.60 2.24
N ALA A 18 1.20 6.52 3.13
CA ALA A 18 1.39 7.96 2.95
C ALA A 18 2.87 8.38 2.95
N GLY A 19 3.76 7.59 3.55
CA GLY A 19 5.21 7.84 3.58
C GLY A 19 5.96 7.44 2.31
N MET A 20 5.28 6.84 1.32
CA MET A 20 5.94 6.19 0.17
C MET A 20 6.04 7.06 -1.08
N ASN A 21 5.44 8.26 -1.10
CA ASN A 21 5.25 9.10 -2.31
C ASN A 21 4.39 8.46 -3.42
N LEU A 22 3.72 7.33 -3.14
CA LEU A 22 2.94 6.57 -4.13
C LEU A 22 1.42 6.70 -3.93
N MET A 23 0.98 7.21 -2.79
CA MET A 23 -0.43 7.23 -2.40
C MET A 23 -1.05 8.61 -2.60
N ASP A 24 -2.26 8.65 -3.17
CA ASP A 24 -3.14 9.80 -3.05
C ASP A 24 -3.78 9.78 -1.65
N ILE A 25 -3.31 10.69 -0.79
CA ILE A 25 -3.72 10.78 0.61
C ILE A 25 -5.22 11.10 0.74
N LYS A 26 -5.80 11.88 -0.18
CA LYS A 26 -7.23 12.24 -0.13
C LYS A 26 -8.10 11.07 -0.57
N ALA A 27 -7.71 10.40 -1.67
CA ALA A 27 -8.45 9.26 -2.20
C ALA A 27 -8.23 7.97 -1.40
N LYS A 28 -7.19 7.93 -0.56
CA LYS A 28 -6.72 6.74 0.17
C LYS A 28 -6.43 5.55 -0.73
N ALA A 29 -5.90 5.84 -1.92
CA ALA A 29 -5.60 4.85 -2.95
C ALA A 29 -4.23 5.13 -3.54
N TRP A 30 -3.65 4.14 -4.21
CA TRP A 30 -2.42 4.36 -4.96
C TRP A 30 -2.65 5.33 -6.12
N SER A 31 -1.71 6.27 -6.29
CA SER A 31 -1.67 7.17 -7.43
C SER A 31 -1.08 6.44 -8.62
N LYS A 32 -1.91 6.18 -9.64
CA LYS A 32 -1.48 5.49 -10.87
C LYS A 32 -0.27 6.17 -11.53
N VAL A 33 -0.26 7.51 -11.56
CA VAL A 33 0.85 8.30 -12.13
C VAL A 33 2.15 8.08 -11.34
N ALA A 34 2.07 8.05 -10.00
CA ALA A 34 3.24 7.84 -9.16
C ALA A 34 3.78 6.40 -9.29
N LEU A 35 2.89 5.42 -9.39
CA LEU A 35 3.26 4.03 -9.62
C LEU A 35 3.96 3.84 -10.97
N GLU A 36 3.37 4.34 -12.05
CA GLU A 36 3.91 4.25 -13.42
C GLU A 36 5.25 4.97 -13.57
N ALA A 37 5.44 6.11 -12.86
CA ALA A 37 6.71 6.83 -12.85
C ALA A 37 7.81 6.10 -12.06
N THR A 38 7.44 5.19 -11.15
CA THR A 38 8.39 4.52 -10.26
C THR A 38 8.86 3.18 -10.84
N ALA A 39 7.93 2.30 -11.22
CA ALA A 39 8.25 1.00 -11.78
C ALA A 39 7.06 0.36 -12.50
N THR A 40 7.37 -0.49 -13.49
CA THR A 40 6.37 -1.34 -14.13
C THR A 40 5.86 -2.40 -13.16
N ASP A 41 4.55 -2.68 -13.23
CA ASP A 41 3.89 -3.73 -12.44
C ASP A 41 4.05 -3.55 -10.91
N LEU A 42 4.17 -2.30 -10.44
CA LEU A 42 4.34 -1.99 -9.02
C LEU A 42 3.04 -2.19 -8.22
N GLU A 43 1.90 -1.89 -8.83
CA GLU A 43 0.58 -2.00 -8.20
C GLU A 43 0.27 -3.45 -7.75
N SER A 44 0.58 -4.45 -8.60
CA SER A 44 0.34 -5.86 -8.30
C SER A 44 1.20 -6.37 -7.14
N LYS A 45 2.40 -5.78 -6.97
CA LYS A 45 3.35 -6.13 -5.90
C LYS A 45 2.98 -5.50 -4.57
N LEU A 46 2.42 -4.29 -4.57
CA LEU A 46 1.99 -3.58 -3.36
C LEU A 46 0.64 -4.08 -2.84
N GLY A 47 -0.24 -4.52 -3.75
CA GLY A 47 -1.61 -4.90 -3.41
C GLY A 47 -2.46 -3.69 -2.99
N ASN A 48 -3.63 -3.97 -2.38
CA ASN A 48 -4.54 -2.93 -1.95
C ASN A 48 -4.14 -2.33 -0.60
N LEU A 49 -4.34 -1.02 -0.44
CA LEU A 49 -4.21 -0.35 0.84
C LEU A 49 -5.33 -0.74 1.80
N ALA A 50 -5.02 -0.74 3.10
CA ALA A 50 -5.99 -1.02 4.16
C ALA A 50 -6.09 0.14 5.18
N PRO A 51 -7.21 0.27 5.91
CA PRO A 51 -7.26 1.12 7.09
C PRO A 51 -6.27 0.66 8.16
N ALA A 52 -5.66 1.60 8.90
CA ALA A 52 -4.68 1.30 9.97
C ALA A 52 -5.24 0.47 11.13
N TYR A 53 -6.56 0.39 11.25
CA TYR A 53 -7.26 -0.43 12.25
C TYR A 53 -7.85 -1.73 11.65
N GLY A 54 -7.51 -2.05 10.41
CA GLY A 54 -7.96 -3.28 9.75
C GLY A 54 -7.36 -4.53 10.40
N VAL A 55 -8.13 -5.61 10.42
CA VAL A 55 -7.63 -6.94 10.81
C VAL A 55 -6.96 -7.56 9.59
N ALA A 56 -5.72 -8.00 9.77
CA ALA A 56 -4.90 -8.62 8.73
C ALA A 56 -5.16 -10.13 8.60
#